data_AF-A0A2I0EZ55-F1
#
_entry.id   AF-A0A2I0EZ55-F1
#
_cell.length_a   1.000
_cell.length_b   1.000
_cell.length_c   1.000
_cell.angle_alpha   90.00
_cell.angle_beta   90.00
_cell.angle_gamma   90.00
#
_symmetry.space_group_name_H-M   'P 1'
#
loop_
_entity.id
_entity.type
_entity.pdbx_description
1 polymer ?
#
loop_
_entity_poly.entity_id
_entity_poly.type
_entity_poly.pdbx_seq_one_letter_code
_entity_poly.pdbx_strand_id
1 'polypeptide(L)'
;FDRAYFSADLLISWQQTHPNSHWLMRAKDNLRYTVIETFSEGDYLIQMPVSPQAQKKNPNLPDTWQARLIECRYEGKTRRYITSLIDDKRFTKDKVAQL
;
A
#
# COMPACT_ATOMS: atom_id res chain seq x y z
N PHE A 1 -14.49 3.39 -11.49
CA PHE A 1 -13.93 2.96 -10.21
C PHE A 1 -12.79 2.01 -10.51
N ASP A 2 -11.58 2.34 -10.05
CA ASP A 2 -10.44 1.46 -10.16
C ASP A 2 -10.80 0.12 -9.51
N ARG A 3 -10.72 -0.99 -10.27
CA ARG A 3 -11.21 -2.30 -9.83
C ARG A 3 -10.48 -2.80 -8.57
N ALA A 4 -9.44 -2.10 -8.14
CA ALA A 4 -8.68 -2.38 -6.94
C ALA A 4 -9.17 -1.68 -5.65
N TYR A 5 -10.26 -0.87 -5.63
CA TYR A 5 -10.66 -0.01 -4.48
C TYR A 5 -9.59 1.00 -4.01
N PHE A 6 -8.33 0.89 -4.45
CA PHE A 6 -7.29 1.90 -4.28
C PHE A 6 -7.48 2.97 -5.34
N SER A 7 -8.02 4.13 -4.99
CA SER A 7 -7.82 5.30 -5.83
C SER A 7 -6.38 5.75 -5.60
N ALA A 8 -5.45 5.31 -6.46
CA ALA A 8 -4.06 5.75 -6.41
C ALA A 8 -4.00 7.28 -6.38
N ASP A 9 -4.84 7.95 -7.17
CA ASP A 9 -5.07 9.39 -7.13
C ASP A 9 -5.37 9.93 -5.71
N LEU A 10 -6.29 9.29 -4.99
CA LEU A 10 -6.66 9.69 -3.63
C LEU A 10 -5.51 9.48 -2.65
N LEU A 11 -4.89 8.30 -2.66
CA LEU A 11 -3.88 7.93 -1.67
C LEU A 11 -2.57 8.71 -1.88
N ILE A 12 -2.17 8.89 -3.14
CA ILE A 12 -1.00 9.70 -3.50
C ILE A 12 -1.26 11.17 -3.12
N SER A 13 -2.39 11.75 -3.53
CA SER A 13 -2.70 13.15 -3.23
C SER A 13 -2.87 13.39 -1.73
N TRP A 14 -3.50 12.47 -1.01
CA TRP A 14 -3.68 12.56 0.44
C TRP A 14 -2.34 12.52 1.17
N GLN A 15 -1.45 11.61 0.81
CA GLN A 15 -0.11 11.52 1.39
C GLN A 15 0.76 12.74 1.08
N GLN A 16 0.62 13.33 -0.12
CA GLN A 16 1.28 14.59 -0.47
C GLN A 16 0.75 15.78 0.34
N THR A 17 -0.57 15.84 0.58
CA THR A 17 -1.21 16.97 1.29
C THR A 17 -1.04 16.85 2.80
N HIS A 18 -0.97 15.63 3.34
CA HIS A 18 -0.89 15.34 4.77
C HIS A 18 0.30 14.42 5.06
N PRO A 19 1.54 14.94 5.04
CA PRO A 19 2.75 14.12 5.15
C PRO A 19 2.87 13.34 6.48
N ASN A 20 2.15 13.77 7.53
CA ASN A 20 2.09 13.09 8.82
C ASN A 20 0.86 12.17 8.98
N SER A 21 0.05 12.02 7.93
CA SER A 21 -1.11 11.13 7.94
C SER A 21 -0.79 9.85 7.18
N HIS A 22 -1.16 8.73 7.78
CA HIS A 22 -0.84 7.41 7.28
C HIS A 22 -2.09 6.58 7.10
N TRP A 23 -2.12 5.78 6.04
CA TRP A 23 -3.24 4.91 5.72
C TRP A 23 -2.80 3.45 5.92
N LEU A 24 -3.74 2.63 6.36
CA LEU A 24 -3.62 1.19 6.46
C LEU A 24 -4.91 0.59 5.94
N MET A 25 -4.81 -0.39 5.05
CA MET A 25 -6.01 -1.00 4.47
C MET A 25 -5.78 -2.45 4.11
N ARG A 26 -6.86 -3.23 4.10
CA ARG A 26 -6.86 -4.62 3.63
C ARG A 26 -6.38 -4.68 2.17
N ALA A 27 -5.36 -5.49 1.92
CA ALA A 27 -4.95 -5.81 0.56
C ALA A 27 -6.01 -6.73 -0.08
N LYS A 28 -6.34 -6.47 -1.34
CA LYS A 28 -7.20 -7.37 -2.11
C LYS A 28 -6.45 -8.62 -2.52
N ASP A 29 -7.20 -9.71 -2.73
CA ASP A 29 -6.59 -10.96 -3.18
C ASP A 29 -5.94 -10.86 -4.56
N ASN A 30 -6.53 -10.05 -5.43
CA ASN A 30 -6.05 -9.78 -6.78
C ASN A 30 -5.19 -8.50 -6.89
N LEU A 31 -4.55 -8.08 -5.80
CA LEU A 31 -3.63 -6.95 -5.82
C LEU A 31 -2.50 -7.20 -6.82
N ARG A 32 -2.33 -6.30 -7.79
CA ARG A 32 -1.22 -6.35 -8.75
C ARG A 32 -0.07 -5.52 -8.21
N TYR A 33 1.07 -6.14 -7.99
CA TYR A 33 2.26 -5.47 -7.50
C TYR A 33 3.54 -6.23 -7.88
N THR A 34 4.67 -5.54 -7.74
CA THR A 34 6.02 -6.11 -7.79
C THR A 34 6.69 -5.82 -6.46
N VAL A 35 7.39 -6.79 -5.88
CA VAL A 35 8.21 -6.55 -4.69
C VAL A 35 9.49 -5.84 -5.12
N ILE A 36 9.76 -4.69 -4.51
CA ILE A 36 10.96 -3.89 -4.73
C ILE A 36 12.03 -4.24 -3.69
N GLU A 37 11.60 -4.43 -2.44
CA GLU A 37 12.46 -4.77 -1.33
C GLU A 37 11.72 -5.68 -0.34
N THR A 38 12.45 -6.60 0.28
CA THR A 38 11.95 -7.44 1.36
C THR A 38 12.59 -6.99 2.66
N PHE A 39 11.79 -6.45 3.58
CA PHE A 39 12.26 -6.06 4.92
C PHE A 39 12.40 -7.29 5.82
N SER A 40 11.39 -8.18 5.79
CA SER A 40 11.41 -9.47 6.48
C SER A 40 10.34 -10.41 5.90
N GLU A 41 10.22 -11.64 6.41
CA GLU A 41 9.14 -12.55 6.00
C GLU A 41 7.76 -11.92 6.26
N GLY A 42 6.95 -11.80 5.21
CA GLY A 42 5.63 -11.17 5.27
C GLY A 42 5.70 -9.64 5.36
N ASP A 43 6.81 -9.01 5.02
CA ASP A 43 6.98 -7.56 5.11
C ASP A 43 7.81 -7.02 3.94
N TYR A 44 7.16 -6.28 3.04
CA TYR A 44 7.69 -5.97 1.72
C TYR A 44 7.44 -4.52 1.33
N LEU A 45 8.42 -3.86 0.72
CA LEU A 45 8.16 -2.70 -0.12
C LEU A 45 7.68 -3.18 -1.47
N ILE A 46 6.50 -2.72 -1.89
CA ILE A 46 5.87 -3.09 -3.15
C ILE A 46 5.64 -1.88 -4.03
N GLN A 47 5.68 -2.10 -5.34
CA GLN A 47 5.31 -1.15 -6.36
C GLN A 47 4.04 -1.62 -7.06
N MET A 48 3.07 -0.73 -7.20
CA MET A 48 1.78 -0.99 -7.82
C MET A 48 1.60 -0.09 -9.04
N PRO A 49 0.97 -0.58 -10.12
CA PRO A 49 0.60 0.27 -11.24
C PRO A 49 -0.51 1.24 -10.85
N VAL A 50 -0.43 2.46 -11.36
CA VAL A 50 -1.57 3.40 -11.37
C VAL A 50 -2.45 3.03 -12.56
N SER A 51 -3.78 2.95 -12.36
CA SER A 51 -4.65 2.59 -13.49
C SER A 51 -4.70 3.70 -14.54
N PRO A 52 -4.90 3.36 -15.83
CA PRO A 52 -5.13 4.35 -16.87
C PRO A 52 -6.34 5.26 -16.58
N GLN A 53 -7.34 4.77 -15.83
CA GLN A 53 -8.48 5.59 -15.44
C GLN A 53 -8.07 6.68 -14.44
N ALA A 54 -7.22 6.35 -13.46
CA ALA A 54 -6.71 7.33 -12.50
C ALA A 54 -5.79 8.35 -13.20
N GLN A 55 -4.89 7.90 -14.08
CA GLN A 55 -4.05 8.79 -14.88
C GLN A 55 -4.86 9.72 -15.80
N LYS A 56 -5.93 9.22 -16.42
CA LYS A 56 -6.84 10.08 -17.22
C LYS A 56 -7.50 11.18 -16.38
N LYS A 57 -7.81 10.89 -15.12
CA LYS A 57 -8.41 11.86 -14.20
C LYS A 57 -7.37 12.87 -13.68
N ASN A 58 -6.14 12.42 -13.46
CA ASN A 58 -5.03 13.24 -13.00
C ASN A 58 -3.75 12.85 -13.79
N PRO A 59 -3.47 13.56 -14.90
CA PRO A 59 -2.33 13.26 -15.78
C PRO A 59 -0.95 13.42 -15.13
N ASN A 60 -0.87 14.06 -13.96
CA ASN A 60 0.38 14.24 -13.22
C ASN A 60 0.72 13.04 -12.35
N LEU A 61 -0.15 12.02 -12.28
CA LEU A 61 0.16 10.80 -11.55
C LEU A 61 1.28 10.01 -12.24
N PRO A 62 2.17 9.38 -11.46
CA PRO A 62 3.18 8.49 -12.02
C PRO A 62 2.54 7.22 -12.62
N ASP A 63 3.31 6.45 -13.37
CA ASP A 63 2.89 5.13 -13.86
C ASP A 63 2.75 4.10 -12.74
N THR A 64 3.55 4.26 -11.69
CA THR A 64 3.57 3.36 -10.55
C THR A 64 3.72 4.14 -9.26
N TRP A 65 3.26 3.54 -8.17
CA TRP A 65 3.38 4.09 -6.83
C TRP A 65 3.80 3.00 -5.86
N GLN A 66 4.45 3.39 -4.77
CA GLN A 66 4.98 2.46 -3.77
C GLN A 66 4.13 2.43 -2.50
N ALA A 67 4.08 1.28 -1.87
CA ALA A 67 3.50 1.07 -0.56
C ALA A 67 4.22 -0.08 0.15
N ARG A 68 3.98 -0.25 1.44
CA ARG A 68 4.42 -1.43 2.16
C ARG A 68 3.30 -2.45 2.24
N LEU A 69 3.60 -3.70 1.93
CA LEU A 69 2.73 -4.87 2.08
C LEU A 69 3.13 -5.63 3.33
N ILE A 70 2.17 -5.88 4.21
CA ILE A 70 2.36 -6.64 5.44
C ILE A 70 1.42 -7.84 5.44
N GLU A 71 1.96 -9.02 5.74
CA GLU A 71 1.25 -10.27 5.92
C GLU A 71 1.28 -10.68 7.38
N CYS A 72 0.11 -10.94 7.95
CA CYS A 72 -0.06 -11.23 9.37
C CYS A 72 -0.96 -12.45 9.55
N ARG A 73 -0.68 -13.31 10.53
CA ARG A 73 -1.63 -14.33 10.96
C ARG A 73 -2.51 -13.78 12.07
N TYR A 74 -3.82 -13.86 11.87
CA TYR A 74 -4.81 -13.51 12.88
C TYR A 74 -5.86 -14.62 12.93
N GLU A 75 -6.09 -15.19 14.12
CA GLU A 75 -7.03 -16.31 14.32
C GLU A 75 -6.83 -17.47 13.33
N GLY A 76 -5.57 -17.86 13.09
CA GLY A 76 -5.22 -18.94 12.17
C GLY A 76 -5.37 -18.59 10.68
N LYS A 77 -5.77 -17.37 10.33
CA LYS A 77 -5.91 -16.91 8.93
C LYS A 77 -4.82 -15.91 8.59
N THR A 78 -4.19 -16.09 7.43
CA THR A 78 -3.29 -15.08 6.86
C THR A 78 -4.12 -13.92 6.32
N ARG A 79 -3.79 -12.71 6.76
CA ARG A 79 -4.36 -11.44 6.31
C ARG A 79 -3.25 -10.60 5.72
N ARG A 80 -3.59 -9.83 4.69
CA ARG A 80 -2.65 -8.94 4.01
C ARG A 80 -3.17 -7.51 4.10
N TYR A 81 -2.24 -6.59 4.33
CA TYR A 81 -2.50 -5.17 4.46
C TYR A 81 -1.50 -4.39 3.64
N ILE A 82 -1.93 -3.26 3.09
CA ILE A 82 -1.02 -2.28 2.52
C ILE A 82 -1.07 -0.98 3.32
N THR A 83 0.07 -0.29 3.41
CA THR A 83 0.20 0.97 4.17
C THR A 83 1.20 1.93 3.53
N SER A 84 1.06 3.23 3.82
CA SER A 84 2.08 4.25 3.52
C SER A 84 3.26 4.26 4.49
N LEU A 85 3.23 3.48 5.57
CA LEU A 85 4.30 3.39 6.57
C LEU A 85 5.46 2.51 6.08
N ILE A 86 6.31 3.06 5.21
CA ILE A 86 7.42 2.33 4.56
C ILE A 86 8.70 2.21 5.42
N ASP A 87 8.86 3.02 6.48
CA ASP A 87 9.99 2.92 7.40
C ASP A 87 9.77 1.76 8.37
N ASP A 88 10.36 0.60 8.05
CA ASP A 88 10.19 -0.65 8.77
C ASP A 88 10.82 -0.63 10.17
N LYS A 89 11.90 0.14 10.34
CA LYS A 89 12.59 0.31 11.62
C LYS A 89 11.78 1.14 12.60
N ARG A 90 11.14 2.21 12.11
CA ARG A 90 10.28 3.06 12.93
C ARG A 90 8.92 2.42 13.19
N PHE A 91 8.36 1.73 12.20
CA PHE A 91 7.04 1.12 12.24
C PHE A 91 7.15 -0.38 11.98
N THR A 92 7.44 -1.16 13.03
CA THR A 92 7.54 -2.61 12.92
C THR A 92 6.22 -3.23 12.44
N LYS A 93 6.29 -4.29 11.61
CA LYS A 93 5.09 -4.92 11.03
C LYS A 93 4.02 -5.30 12.06
N ASP A 94 4.44 -5.82 13.21
CA ASP A 94 3.53 -6.29 14.25
C ASP A 94 2.74 -5.14 14.89
N LYS A 95 3.33 -3.95 14.99
CA LYS A 95 2.64 -2.76 15.48
C LYS A 95 1.64 -2.24 14.45
N VAL A 96 2.01 -2.24 13.18
CA VAL A 96 1.12 -1.78 12.10
C VAL A 96 -0.07 -2.73 11.94
N ALA A 97 0.15 -4.04 12.07
CA ALA A 97 -0.87 -5.06 11.98
C ALA A 97 -1.96 -5.00 13.07
N GLN A 98 -1.68 -4.29 14.17
CA GLN A 98 -2.55 -4.15 15.34
C GLN A 98 -3.35 -2.84 15.35
N LEU A 99 -3.16 -1.97 14.36
CA LEU A 99 -3.94 -0.73 14.16
C LEU A 99 -5.31 -1.03 13.55
#